data_AF-A0A8T3Z6D2-F1
#
_entry.id   AF-A0A8T3Z6D2-F1
#
_cell.length_a   1.000
_cell.length_b   1.000
_cell.length_c   1.000
_cell.angle_alpha   90.00
_cell.angle_beta   90.00
_cell.angle_gamma   90.00
#
_symmetry.space_group_name_H-M   'P 1'
#
loop_
_entity.id
_entity.type
_entity.pdbx_description
1 polymer ?
#
loop_
_entity_poly.entity_id
_entity_poly.type
_entity_poly.pdbx_seq_one_letter_code
_entity_poly.pdbx_strand_id
1 'polypeptide(L)'
;MHIEKRRMGKKTKYYLAHAIRTDRKVRKIRVYLGVNWKAAQEKRSRAEHIIKERMKAYEVISDPFRQALVSQEIEEIKSLEAKGNIHIRHLNEEDCKLFTESFVYDTNAIEGSSVTYTEVKDILERQKWPVEREKWEISETYLFS
;
A
#
# COMPACT_ATOMS: atom_id res chain seq x y z
N MET A 1 20.47 -10.95 13.05
CA MET A 1 19.34 -11.38 13.91
C MET A 1 19.90 -11.93 15.20
N HIS A 2 19.25 -11.75 16.34
CA HIS A 2 19.75 -12.22 17.65
C HIS A 2 18.61 -12.74 18.53
N ILE A 3 18.91 -13.60 19.50
CA ILE A 3 17.92 -14.11 20.45
C ILE A 3 17.75 -13.13 21.60
N GLU A 4 16.54 -12.60 21.79
CA GLU A 4 16.14 -11.84 22.97
C GLU A 4 15.51 -12.78 24.01
N LYS A 5 15.97 -12.67 25.26
CA LYS A 5 15.37 -13.35 26.42
C LYS A 5 14.55 -12.34 27.21
N ARG A 6 13.30 -12.67 27.53
CA ARG A 6 12.40 -11.81 28.32
C ARG A 6 11.78 -12.59 29.47
N ARG A 7 11.93 -12.10 30.69
CA ARG A 7 11.31 -12.70 31.87
C ARG A 7 9.86 -12.19 31.99
N MET A 8 8.90 -13.11 32.04
CA MET A 8 7.49 -12.81 32.30
C MET A 8 7.05 -13.64 33.51
N GLY A 9 7.04 -13.01 34.67
CA GLY A 9 6.80 -13.68 35.94
C GLY A 9 7.80 -14.81 36.18
N LYS A 10 7.29 -16.04 36.31
CA LYS A 10 8.09 -17.26 36.56
C LYS A 10 8.69 -17.89 35.28
N LYS A 11 8.32 -17.44 34.08
CA LYS A 11 8.75 -18.06 32.80
C LYS A 11 9.65 -17.13 32.00
N THR A 12 10.63 -17.70 31.29
CA THR A 12 11.49 -16.96 30.36
C THR A 12 11.02 -17.21 28.94
N LYS A 13 10.65 -16.15 28.21
CA LYS A 13 10.27 -16.21 26.80
C LYS A 13 11.47 -15.89 25.92
N TYR A 14 11.63 -16.65 24.84
CA TYR A 14 12.68 -16.48 23.85
C TYR A 14 12.08 -15.93 22.56
N TYR A 15 12.76 -14.97 21.94
CA TYR A 15 12.37 -14.38 20.67
C TYR A 15 13.58 -14.28 19.76
N LEU A 16 13.40 -14.54 18.46
CA LEU A 16 14.34 -14.12 17.46
C LEU A 16 13.98 -12.68 17.08
N ALA A 17 14.92 -11.76 17.23
CA ALA A 17 14.73 -10.35 16.96
C ALA A 17 15.66 -9.88 15.84
N HIS A 18 15.17 -8.94 15.06
CA HIS A 18 15.97 -8.21 14.08
C HIS A 18 15.46 -6.78 13.99
N ALA A 19 16.39 -5.83 13.94
CA ALA A 19 16.06 -4.43 13.70
C ALA A 19 16.27 -4.15 12.21
N ILE A 20 15.27 -3.55 11.59
CA ILE A 20 15.35 -3.01 10.24
C ILE A 20 15.23 -1.49 10.31
N ARG A 21 15.91 -0.81 9.38
CA ARG A 21 15.78 0.63 9.20
C ARG A 21 14.96 0.87 7.96
N THR A 22 13.82 1.51 8.12
CA THR A 22 12.97 1.94 7.01
C THR A 22 12.92 3.46 7.10
N ASP A 23 13.43 4.13 6.06
CA ASP A 23 13.61 5.58 6.00
C ASP A 23 14.35 6.16 7.24
N ARG A 24 13.58 6.78 8.14
CA ARG A 24 14.03 7.52 9.34
C ARG A 24 13.71 6.81 10.67
N LYS A 25 13.02 5.66 10.66
CA LYS A 25 12.63 4.95 11.89
C LYS A 25 13.20 3.53 11.92
N VAL A 26 13.75 3.15 13.08
CA VAL A 26 14.17 1.78 13.33
C VAL A 26 12.96 0.98 13.79
N ARG A 27 12.58 -0.04 13.03
CA ARG A 27 11.52 -1.00 13.40
C ARG A 27 12.15 -2.30 13.84
N LYS A 28 11.64 -2.90 14.91
CA LYS A 28 12.14 -4.18 15.42
C LYS A 28 11.12 -5.29 15.18
N ILE A 29 11.48 -6.24 14.32
CA ILE A 29 10.72 -7.46 14.07
C ILE A 29 11.11 -8.49 15.13
N ARG A 30 10.12 -9.12 15.75
CA ARG A 30 10.32 -10.22 16.70
C ARG A 30 9.44 -11.41 16.34
N VAL A 31 10.00 -12.61 16.41
CA VAL A 31 9.28 -13.88 16.28
C VAL A 31 9.48 -14.68 17.55
N TYR A 32 8.37 -15.15 18.13
CA TYR A 32 8.39 -15.92 19.36
C TYR A 32 8.94 -17.34 19.12
N LEU A 33 9.87 -17.77 19.97
CA LEU A 33 10.56 -19.05 19.86
C LEU A 33 10.12 -20.07 20.93
N GLY A 34 9.57 -19.64 22.07
CA GLY A 34 9.11 -20.54 23.13
C GLY A 34 9.46 -20.08 24.55
N VAL A 35 9.19 -20.94 25.54
CA VAL A 35 9.45 -20.68 26.97
C VAL A 35 10.71 -21.37 27.52
N ASN A 36 11.40 -22.16 26.70
CA ASN A 36 12.66 -22.80 27.07
C ASN A 36 13.64 -22.75 25.89
N TRP A 37 14.93 -22.94 26.19
CA TRP A 37 16.01 -22.79 25.21
C TRP A 37 15.97 -23.88 24.12
N LYS A 38 15.62 -25.11 24.48
CA LYS A 38 15.60 -26.25 23.56
C LYS A 38 14.56 -26.07 22.45
N ALA A 39 13.31 -25.76 22.82
CA ALA A 39 12.26 -25.46 21.86
C ALA A 39 12.56 -24.21 21.02
N ALA A 40 13.33 -23.27 21.57
CA ALA A 40 13.72 -22.06 20.85
C ALA A 40 14.75 -22.33 19.73
N GLN A 41 15.65 -23.29 19.93
CA GLN A 41 16.62 -23.71 18.91
C GLN A 41 15.93 -24.41 17.73
N GLU A 42 15.01 -25.34 18.01
CA GLU A 42 14.27 -26.08 16.99
C GLU A 42 13.46 -25.15 16.06
N LYS A 43 12.91 -24.06 16.60
CA LYS A 43 12.09 -23.09 15.84
C LYS A 43 12.88 -21.98 15.18
N ARG A 44 14.20 -21.90 15.40
CA ARG A 44 15.04 -20.79 14.94
C ARG A 44 15.05 -20.65 13.43
N SER A 45 15.27 -21.74 12.69
CA SER A 45 15.35 -21.71 11.22
C SER A 45 14.03 -21.20 10.60
N ARG A 46 12.89 -21.73 11.07
CA ARG A 46 11.56 -21.25 10.65
C ARG A 46 11.34 -19.77 11.00
N ALA A 47 11.78 -19.34 12.19
CA ALA A 47 11.68 -17.94 12.61
C ALA A 47 12.55 -17.01 11.76
N GLU A 48 13.75 -17.44 11.35
CA GLU A 48 14.62 -16.69 10.42
C GLU A 48 13.93 -16.48 9.08
N HIS A 49 13.29 -17.53 8.54
CA HIS A 49 12.51 -17.41 7.30
C HIS A 49 11.34 -16.41 7.44
N ILE A 50 10.58 -16.50 8.53
CA ILE A 50 9.48 -15.55 8.82
C ILE A 50 9.99 -14.11 8.92
N ILE A 51 11.15 -13.88 9.57
CA ILE A 51 11.72 -12.53 9.65
C ILE A 51 12.12 -12.05 8.26
N LYS A 52 12.78 -12.87 7.43
CA LYS A 52 13.17 -12.50 6.06
C LYS A 52 11.97 -12.13 5.19
N GLU A 53 10.90 -12.91 5.24
CA GLU A 53 9.67 -12.61 4.49
C GLU A 53 9.01 -11.30 4.96
N ARG A 54 8.97 -11.05 6.28
CA ARG A 54 8.49 -9.77 6.81
C ARG A 54 9.39 -8.60 6.42
N MET A 55 10.71 -8.80 6.33
CA MET A 55 11.64 -7.77 5.86
C MET A 55 11.33 -7.39 4.41
N LYS A 56 11.17 -8.37 3.51
CA LYS A 56 10.77 -8.12 2.12
C LYS A 56 9.45 -7.36 2.04
N ALA A 57 8.46 -7.71 2.85
CA ALA A 57 7.21 -6.96 2.88
C ALA A 57 7.41 -5.48 3.27
N TYR A 58 8.36 -5.16 4.16
CA TYR A 58 8.72 -3.78 4.46
C TYR A 58 9.56 -3.08 3.38
N GLU A 59 10.26 -3.84 2.52
CA GLU A 59 10.93 -3.31 1.32
C GLU A 59 9.92 -3.05 0.19
N VAL A 60 8.89 -3.89 0.05
CA VAL A 60 7.86 -3.83 -1.01
C VAL A 60 6.74 -2.84 -0.68
N ILE A 61 6.39 -2.63 0.61
CA ILE A 61 5.47 -1.56 1.02
C ILE A 61 6.26 -0.24 1.05
N SER A 62 6.82 0.15 -0.09
CA SER A 62 7.07 1.56 -0.37
C SER A 62 5.77 2.17 -0.84
N ASP A 63 5.46 3.39 -0.40
CA ASP A 63 4.30 4.11 -0.90
C ASP A 63 4.42 4.26 -2.44
N PRO A 64 3.55 3.60 -3.23
CA PRO A 64 3.66 3.58 -4.70
C PRO A 64 3.44 4.97 -5.30
N PHE A 65 2.90 5.92 -4.53
CA PHE A 65 2.75 7.32 -4.94
C PHE A 65 3.99 8.17 -4.62
N ARG A 66 4.98 7.64 -3.88
CA ARG A 66 6.18 8.39 -3.46
C ARG A 66 7.48 7.85 -4.01
N GLN A 67 7.49 6.62 -4.50
CA GLN A 67 8.70 5.98 -5.00
C GLN A 67 8.56 5.66 -6.49
N ALA A 68 9.46 6.23 -7.28
CA ALA A 68 9.59 5.87 -8.69
C ALA A 68 10.11 4.44 -8.83
N LEU A 69 9.62 3.73 -9.85
CA LEU A 69 10.13 2.41 -10.23
C LEU A 69 11.62 2.48 -10.53
N VAL A 70 12.38 1.48 -10.09
CA VAL A 70 13.80 1.38 -10.43
C VAL A 70 13.99 0.86 -11.85
N SER A 71 15.16 1.10 -12.46
CA SER A 71 15.41 0.78 -13.88
C SER A 71 15.09 -0.69 -14.24
N GLN A 72 15.39 -1.62 -13.33
CA GLN A 72 15.12 -3.04 -13.52
C GLN A 72 13.61 -3.34 -13.62
N GLU A 73 12.78 -2.70 -12.78
CA GLU A 73 11.32 -2.85 -12.81
C GLU A 73 10.73 -2.26 -14.10
N ILE A 74 11.28 -1.13 -14.55
CA ILE A 74 10.90 -0.50 -15.82
C ILE A 74 11.22 -1.43 -17.01
N GLU A 75 12.39 -2.06 -17.01
CA GLU A 75 12.76 -3.04 -18.05
C GLU A 75 11.85 -4.27 -18.04
N GLU A 76 11.48 -4.75 -16.86
CA GLU A 76 10.54 -5.87 -16.73
C GLU A 76 9.16 -5.53 -17.31
N ILE A 77 8.63 -4.33 -17.00
CA ILE A 77 7.37 -3.83 -17.58
C ILE A 77 7.46 -3.75 -19.10
N LYS A 78 8.54 -3.20 -19.66
CA LYS A 78 8.74 -3.15 -21.12
C LYS A 78 8.80 -4.55 -21.76
N SER A 79 9.45 -5.51 -21.10
CA SER A 79 9.47 -6.90 -21.55
C SER A 79 8.07 -7.52 -21.54
N LEU A 80 7.27 -7.24 -20.50
CA LEU A 80 5.89 -7.73 -20.41
C LEU A 80 4.99 -7.11 -21.49
N GLU A 81 5.14 -5.82 -21.76
CA GLU A 81 4.44 -5.12 -22.84
C GLU A 81 4.71 -5.80 -24.19
N ALA A 82 6.00 -6.02 -24.50
CA ALA A 82 6.42 -6.67 -25.74
C ALA A 82 5.94 -8.12 -25.87
N LYS A 83 5.83 -8.86 -24.76
CA LYS A 83 5.41 -10.28 -24.75
C LYS A 83 3.90 -10.47 -24.76
N GLY A 84 3.16 -9.60 -24.07
CA GLY A 84 1.75 -9.80 -23.77
C GLY A 84 0.77 -9.17 -24.77
N ASN A 85 1.27 -8.43 -25.76
CA ASN A 85 0.44 -7.56 -26.61
C ASN A 85 -0.43 -6.60 -25.78
N ILE A 86 0.11 -6.19 -24.63
CA ILE A 86 -0.49 -5.19 -23.74
C ILE A 86 -0.03 -3.83 -24.26
N HIS A 87 -0.93 -2.86 -24.35
CA HIS A 87 -0.57 -1.50 -24.74
C HIS A 87 -0.61 -0.60 -23.51
N ILE A 88 0.56 -0.08 -23.10
CA ILE A 88 0.62 0.86 -21.99
C ILE A 88 0.32 2.27 -22.54
N ARG A 89 -0.78 2.85 -22.09
CA ARG A 89 -1.11 4.25 -22.36
C ARG A 89 -0.53 5.14 -21.26
N HIS A 90 0.37 6.02 -21.64
CA HIS A 90 0.83 7.10 -20.79
C HIS A 90 -0.13 8.28 -20.92
N LEU A 91 -0.89 8.54 -19.86
CA LEU A 91 -1.82 9.66 -19.80
C LEU A 91 -1.03 10.96 -19.67
N ASN A 92 -1.34 11.94 -20.51
CA ASN A 92 -0.92 13.33 -20.27
C ASN A 92 -1.81 13.98 -19.20
N GLU A 93 -1.57 15.25 -18.87
CA GLU A 93 -2.36 15.96 -17.84
C GLU A 93 -3.86 16.02 -18.18
N GLU A 94 -4.22 16.26 -19.44
CA GLU A 94 -5.62 16.32 -19.89
C GLU A 94 -6.27 14.94 -19.83
N ASP A 95 -5.55 13.90 -20.26
CA ASP A 95 -6.02 12.51 -20.18
C ASP A 95 -6.24 12.07 -18.71
N CYS A 96 -5.33 12.45 -17.81
CA CYS A 96 -5.44 12.20 -16.37
C CYS A 96 -6.67 12.89 -15.79
N LYS A 97 -6.95 14.12 -16.22
CA LYS A 97 -8.12 14.88 -15.79
C LYS A 97 -9.40 14.23 -16.26
N LEU A 98 -9.51 13.90 -17.55
CA LEU A 98 -10.66 13.19 -18.11
C LEU A 98 -10.88 11.82 -17.43
N PHE A 99 -9.79 11.10 -17.18
CA PHE A 99 -9.84 9.85 -16.43
C PHE A 99 -10.41 10.06 -15.02
N THR A 100 -9.92 11.07 -14.29
CA THR A 100 -10.37 11.38 -12.93
C THR A 100 -11.84 11.78 -12.92
N GLU A 101 -12.28 12.65 -13.84
CA GLU A 101 -13.68 13.04 -13.99
C GLU A 101 -14.59 11.83 -14.24
N SER A 102 -14.23 10.96 -15.20
CA SER A 102 -14.99 9.74 -15.50
C SER A 102 -15.01 8.80 -14.30
N PHE A 103 -13.85 8.55 -13.68
CA PHE A 103 -13.72 7.64 -12.55
C PHE A 103 -14.58 8.06 -11.36
N VAL A 104 -14.56 9.35 -11.01
CA VAL A 104 -15.36 9.90 -9.91
C VAL A 104 -16.85 9.83 -10.23
N TYR A 105 -17.25 10.16 -11.46
CA TYR A 105 -18.64 10.04 -11.89
C TYR A 105 -19.13 8.60 -11.81
N ASP A 106 -18.39 7.66 -12.40
CA ASP A 106 -18.76 6.25 -12.45
C ASP A 106 -18.83 5.64 -11.04
N THR A 107 -17.90 6.00 -10.14
CA THR A 107 -17.90 5.51 -8.76
C THR A 107 -19.11 6.03 -7.99
N ASN A 108 -19.40 7.33 -8.06
CA ASN A 108 -20.62 7.90 -7.46
C ASN A 108 -21.89 7.20 -8.00
N ALA A 109 -21.97 6.97 -9.31
CA ALA A 109 -23.12 6.30 -9.93
C ALA A 109 -23.27 4.83 -9.47
N ILE A 110 -22.16 4.09 -9.33
CA ILE A 110 -22.15 2.74 -8.77
C ILE A 110 -22.63 2.74 -7.31
N GLU A 111 -22.28 3.77 -6.55
CA GLU A 111 -22.72 3.96 -5.16
C GLU A 111 -24.17 4.48 -5.05
N GLY A 112 -24.86 4.68 -6.18
CA GLY A 112 -26.27 5.06 -6.23
C GLY A 112 -26.53 6.57 -6.18
N SER A 113 -25.49 7.39 -6.34
CA SER A 113 -25.63 8.84 -6.49
C SER A 113 -26.30 9.19 -7.82
N SER A 114 -27.07 10.28 -7.81
CA SER A 114 -27.71 10.83 -9.02
C SER A 114 -27.01 12.08 -9.57
N VAL A 115 -25.78 12.35 -9.13
CA VAL A 115 -24.95 13.44 -9.65
C VAL A 115 -24.66 13.24 -11.12
N THR A 116 -24.72 14.33 -11.87
CA THR A 116 -24.41 14.32 -13.30
C THR A 116 -22.92 14.48 -13.53
N TYR A 117 -22.45 14.04 -14.69
CA TYR A 117 -21.06 14.23 -15.11
C TYR A 117 -20.65 15.72 -15.09
N THR A 118 -21.56 16.61 -15.50
CA THR A 118 -21.33 18.07 -15.48
C THR A 118 -21.15 18.61 -14.06
N GLU A 119 -21.93 18.11 -13.09
CA GLU A 119 -21.76 18.49 -11.69
C GLU A 119 -20.43 18.00 -11.13
N VAL A 120 -20.01 16.77 -11.45
CA VAL A 120 -18.68 16.25 -11.07
C VAL A 120 -17.57 17.15 -11.64
N LYS A 121 -17.67 17.52 -12.92
CA LYS A 121 -16.71 18.41 -13.57
C LYS A 121 -16.66 19.79 -12.92
N ASP A 122 -17.81 20.40 -12.64
CA ASP A 122 -17.90 21.70 -11.97
C ASP A 122 -17.31 21.64 -10.54
N ILE A 123 -17.47 20.53 -9.82
CA ILE A 123 -16.86 20.34 -8.50
C ILE A 123 -15.34 20.23 -8.61
N LEU A 124 -14.82 19.36 -9.48
CA LEU A 124 -13.38 19.09 -9.59
C LEU A 124 -12.60 20.27 -10.19
N GLU A 125 -13.14 20.94 -11.22
CA GLU A 125 -12.43 22.04 -11.89
C GLU A 125 -12.63 23.40 -11.22
N ARG A 126 -13.86 23.66 -10.74
CA ARG A 126 -14.29 25.00 -10.34
C ARG A 126 -14.63 25.11 -8.86
N GLN A 127 -14.51 24.00 -8.12
CA GLN A 127 -14.90 23.91 -6.70
C GLN A 127 -16.34 24.37 -6.47
N LYS A 128 -17.21 24.18 -7.46
CA LYS A 128 -18.59 24.64 -7.43
C LYS A 128 -19.50 23.52 -6.94
N TRP A 129 -19.84 23.60 -5.65
CA TRP A 129 -20.71 22.64 -4.99
C TRP A 129 -22.18 22.84 -5.41
N PRO A 130 -22.87 21.81 -5.92
CA PRO A 130 -24.29 21.91 -6.23
C PRO A 130 -25.09 22.03 -4.93
N VAL A 131 -25.82 23.13 -4.78
CA VAL A 131 -26.53 23.51 -3.54
C VAL A 131 -27.67 22.54 -3.21
N GLU A 132 -28.23 21.90 -4.23
CA GLU A 132 -29.39 21.01 -4.11
C GLU A 132 -29.00 19.54 -3.84
N ARG A 133 -27.70 19.22 -3.79
CA ARG A 133 -27.21 17.84 -3.60
C ARG A 133 -26.88 17.56 -2.16
N GLU A 134 -27.23 16.37 -1.70
CA GLU A 134 -26.80 15.90 -0.40
C GLU A 134 -25.31 15.55 -0.41
N LYS A 135 -24.64 15.74 0.73
CA LYS A 135 -23.19 15.56 0.83
C LYS A 135 -22.72 14.15 0.44
N TRP A 136 -23.55 13.13 0.68
CA TRP A 136 -23.20 11.75 0.33
C TRP A 136 -23.26 11.50 -1.18
N GLU A 137 -24.05 12.26 -1.94
CA GLU A 137 -24.13 12.09 -3.40
C GLU A 137 -22.84 12.50 -4.11
N ILE A 138 -22.01 13.29 -3.44
CA ILE A 138 -20.75 13.84 -3.98
C ILE A 138 -19.54 13.32 -3.19
N SER A 139 -19.69 12.23 -2.43
CA SER A 139 -18.64 11.70 -1.54
C SER A 139 -17.31 11.48 -2.26
N GLU A 140 -17.35 10.93 -3.47
CA GLU A 140 -16.14 10.58 -4.20
C GLU A 140 -15.45 11.81 -4.81
N THR A 141 -16.16 12.93 -4.96
CA THR A 141 -15.55 14.18 -5.43
C THR A 141 -14.57 14.76 -4.41
N TYR A 142 -14.78 14.52 -3.11
CA TYR A 142 -13.90 15.00 -2.03
C TYR A 142 -12.52 14.33 -2.03
N LEU A 143 -12.37 13.18 -2.67
CA LEU A 143 -11.09 12.47 -2.72
C LEU A 143 -10.10 13.12 -3.69
N PHE A 144 -10.60 13.95 -4.61
CA PHE A 144 -9.84 14.50 -5.73
C PHE A 144 -9.89 16.03 -5.85
N SER A 145 -10.71 16.72 -5.03
CA SER A 145 -10.81 18.19 -4.92
C SER A 145 -9.86 18.79 -3.88
#